data_AF-A0A961Q4R4-F1
#
_entry.id   AF-A0A961Q4R4-F1
#
_cell.length_a   1.000
_cell.length_b   1.000
_cell.length_c   1.000
_cell.angle_alpha   90.00
_cell.angle_beta   90.00
_cell.angle_gamma   90.00
#
_symmetry.space_group_name_H-M   'P 1'
#
loop_
_entity.id
_entity.type
_entity.pdbx_description
1 polymer ?
#
loop_
_entity_poly.entity_id
_entity_poly.type
_entity_poly.pdbx_seq_one_letter_code
_entity_poly.pdbx_strand_id
1 'polypeptide(L)'
;MIAARSILALVLLLVATPAFAQTLDTVPFDKQLKLAKVGDVDAQYAVGLAYETGTSGRTDEAEAAKWYRQAALQGQVEAQYRLARLVTRGAKGLKKDAATGLKLYQDAAQKGHAPSMNALGQIYQTGEGTTTDPAKAAEWYRKAANLKLAEAENNLGMLYLEGKGVTRDLGEAFRLFERAAAQGDMWGLNNLGGMYEMGWGTVADRDKALTYYRQALDKGNAAAQKNIDRLASATP
;
A
#
# COMPACT_ATOMS: atom_id res chain seq x y z
N MET A 1 -22.51 -54.78 4.88
CA MET A 1 -21.05 -54.63 4.69
C MET A 1 -20.84 -53.76 3.45
N ILE A 2 -20.43 -52.50 3.65
CA ILE A 2 -19.12 -51.91 3.21
C ILE A 2 -19.17 -51.55 1.70
N ALA A 3 -18.87 -50.35 1.17
CA ALA A 3 -18.38 -49.02 1.59
C ALA A 3 -18.66 -48.06 0.40
N ALA A 4 -19.09 -46.80 0.55
CA ALA A 4 -18.33 -45.57 0.87
C ALA A 4 -17.16 -45.19 -0.09
N ARG A 5 -17.25 -43.96 -0.62
CA ARG A 5 -16.19 -43.06 -1.21
C ARG A 5 -15.77 -43.41 -2.66
N SER A 6 -15.61 -42.46 -3.59
CA SER A 6 -14.73 -41.27 -3.57
C SER A 6 -15.21 -40.24 -4.61
N ILE A 7 -15.42 -38.96 -4.27
CA ILE A 7 -14.48 -37.84 -4.42
C ILE A 7 -13.76 -37.87 -5.78
N LEU A 8 -14.33 -37.20 -6.80
CA LEU A 8 -13.55 -36.69 -7.92
C LEU A 8 -13.17 -35.25 -7.59
N ALA A 9 -12.05 -35.11 -6.88
CA ALA A 9 -11.36 -33.85 -6.70
C ALA A 9 -10.76 -33.45 -8.06
N LEU A 10 -11.46 -32.61 -8.81
CA LEU A 10 -10.86 -31.91 -9.94
C LEU A 10 -10.00 -30.78 -9.36
N VAL A 11 -8.74 -31.11 -9.09
CA VAL A 11 -7.69 -30.14 -8.77
C VAL A 11 -7.43 -29.34 -10.05
N LEU A 12 -8.18 -28.25 -10.24
CA LEU A 12 -7.75 -27.20 -11.14
C LEU A 12 -6.68 -26.41 -10.40
N LEU A 13 -5.44 -26.63 -10.79
CA LEU A 13 -4.28 -25.82 -10.40
C LEU A 13 -4.44 -24.46 -11.11
N LEU A 14 -5.33 -23.62 -10.58
CA LEU A 14 -5.47 -22.25 -11.05
C LEU A 14 -4.31 -21.45 -10.47
N VAL A 15 -3.34 -21.17 -11.32
CA VAL A 15 -2.33 -20.14 -11.06
C VAL A 15 -3.09 -18.90 -10.61
N ALA A 16 -2.83 -18.44 -9.38
CA ALA A 16 -3.43 -17.24 -8.82
C ALA A 16 -2.96 -16.02 -9.61
N THR A 17 -3.59 -15.80 -10.75
CA THR A 17 -3.58 -14.52 -11.45
C THR A 17 -4.59 -13.59 -10.78
N PRO A 18 -4.34 -12.27 -10.73
CA PRO A 18 -5.30 -11.28 -10.24
C PRO A 18 -6.61 -11.23 -11.08
N ALA A 19 -6.71 -11.99 -12.17
CA ALA A 19 -7.89 -12.06 -13.03
C ALA A 19 -9.13 -12.61 -12.33
N PHE A 20 -9.01 -13.54 -11.36
CA PHE A 20 -10.19 -14.15 -10.72
C PHE A 20 -10.90 -13.18 -9.76
N ALA A 21 -10.16 -12.31 -9.06
CA ALA A 21 -10.74 -11.25 -8.24
C ALA A 21 -11.59 -10.28 -9.09
N GLN A 22 -11.13 -9.93 -10.29
CA GLN A 22 -11.90 -9.10 -11.24
C GLN A 22 -13.17 -9.80 -11.74
N THR A 23 -13.20 -11.14 -11.79
CA THR A 23 -14.42 -11.86 -12.19
C THR A 23 -15.51 -11.83 -11.12
N LEU A 24 -15.15 -11.74 -9.83
CA LEU A 24 -16.12 -11.69 -8.74
C LEU A 24 -16.83 -10.34 -8.63
N ASP A 25 -16.24 -9.23 -9.10
CA ASP A 25 -16.89 -7.91 -9.10
C ASP A 25 -18.20 -7.89 -9.91
N THR A 26 -18.34 -8.82 -10.86
CA THR A 26 -19.58 -9.01 -11.66
C THR A 26 -20.58 -9.97 -11.03
N VAL A 27 -20.18 -10.71 -9.99
CA VAL A 27 -21.03 -11.69 -9.31
C VAL A 27 -21.88 -10.97 -8.26
N PRO A 28 -23.21 -11.13 -8.28
CA PRO A 28 -24.08 -10.55 -7.26
C PRO A 28 -23.66 -10.92 -5.83
N PHE A 29 -23.74 -9.96 -4.91
CA PHE A 29 -23.28 -10.11 -3.53
C PHE A 29 -23.88 -11.32 -2.80
N ASP A 30 -25.16 -11.66 -3.06
CA ASP A 30 -25.81 -12.82 -2.45
C ASP A 30 -25.14 -14.15 -2.85
N LYS A 31 -24.67 -14.24 -4.10
CA LYS A 31 -23.95 -15.40 -4.61
C LYS A 31 -22.52 -15.45 -4.07
N GLN A 32 -21.83 -14.31 -3.99
CA GLN A 32 -20.54 -14.21 -3.31
C GLN A 32 -20.65 -14.68 -1.85
N LEU A 33 -21.68 -14.22 -1.14
CA LEU A 33 -21.92 -14.59 0.27
C LEU A 33 -22.18 -16.09 0.45
N LYS A 34 -22.89 -16.74 -0.49
CA LYS A 34 -23.09 -18.20 -0.46
C LYS A 34 -21.76 -18.96 -0.61
N LEU A 35 -20.91 -18.54 -1.53
CA LEU A 35 -19.58 -19.13 -1.74
C LEU A 35 -18.65 -18.91 -0.54
N ALA A 36 -18.63 -17.68 -0.01
CA ALA A 36 -17.80 -17.33 1.14
C ALA A 36 -18.17 -18.18 2.38
N LYS A 37 -19.47 -18.43 2.60
CA LYS A 37 -19.98 -19.28 3.69
C LYS A 37 -19.56 -20.75 3.58
N VAL A 38 -19.30 -21.26 2.37
CA VAL A 38 -18.80 -22.63 2.17
C VAL A 38 -17.27 -22.71 2.13
N GLY A 39 -16.58 -21.60 2.40
CA GLY A 39 -15.13 -21.58 2.60
C GLY A 39 -14.31 -21.06 1.41
N ASP A 40 -14.96 -20.65 0.32
CA ASP A 40 -14.25 -20.13 -0.86
C ASP A 40 -13.46 -18.86 -0.50
N VAL A 41 -12.13 -18.93 -0.63
CA VAL A 41 -11.20 -17.90 -0.15
C VAL A 41 -11.34 -16.58 -0.92
N ASP A 42 -11.58 -16.64 -2.22
CA ASP A 42 -11.73 -15.46 -3.07
C ASP A 42 -13.08 -14.78 -2.81
N ALA A 43 -14.14 -15.56 -2.59
CA ALA A 43 -15.44 -15.05 -2.19
C ALA A 43 -15.40 -14.45 -0.77
N GLN A 44 -14.67 -15.05 0.18
CA GLN A 44 -14.45 -14.45 1.50
C GLN A 44 -13.77 -13.08 1.37
N TYR A 45 -12.72 -12.99 0.55
CA TYR A 45 -12.08 -11.71 0.28
C TYR A 45 -13.05 -10.72 -0.38
N ALA A 46 -13.79 -11.12 -1.41
CA ALA A 46 -14.73 -10.26 -2.13
C ALA A 46 -15.87 -9.75 -1.24
N VAL A 47 -16.43 -10.61 -0.38
CA VAL A 47 -17.45 -10.20 0.61
C VAL A 47 -16.86 -9.20 1.61
N GLY A 48 -15.62 -9.40 2.05
CA GLY A 48 -14.90 -8.42 2.87
C GLY A 48 -14.77 -7.07 2.17
N LEU A 49 -14.38 -7.07 0.90
CA LEU A 49 -14.27 -5.88 0.06
C LEU A 49 -15.61 -5.18 -0.15
N ALA A 50 -16.69 -5.95 -0.32
CA ALA A 50 -18.03 -5.42 -0.49
C ALA A 50 -18.52 -4.66 0.75
N TYR A 51 -18.21 -5.15 1.95
CA TYR A 51 -18.47 -4.43 3.19
C TYR A 51 -17.54 -3.24 3.41
N GLU A 52 -16.28 -3.29 2.99
CA GLU A 52 -15.35 -2.16 3.11
C GLU A 52 -15.75 -1.00 2.17
N THR A 53 -16.17 -1.31 0.95
CA THR A 53 -16.49 -0.32 -0.10
C THR A 53 -17.97 0.08 -0.16
N GLY A 54 -18.85 -0.69 0.49
CA GLY A 54 -20.29 -0.44 0.51
C GLY A 54 -21.09 -1.09 -0.62
N THR A 55 -20.45 -1.86 -1.52
CA THR A 55 -21.16 -2.59 -2.58
C THR A 55 -22.05 -3.73 -2.06
N SER A 56 -21.92 -4.10 -0.78
CA SER A 56 -22.88 -4.96 -0.08
C SER A 56 -24.22 -4.27 0.27
N GLY A 57 -24.36 -2.98 -0.06
CA GLY A 57 -25.50 -2.13 0.28
C GLY A 57 -25.29 -1.28 1.54
N ARG A 58 -24.19 -1.49 2.27
CA ARG A 58 -23.75 -0.65 3.41
C ARG A 58 -22.26 -0.83 3.67
N THR A 59 -21.62 0.18 4.24
CA THR A 59 -20.25 0.01 4.77
C THR A 59 -20.28 -0.62 6.16
N ASP A 60 -19.41 -1.61 6.38
CA ASP A 60 -19.23 -2.27 7.69
C ASP A 60 -17.82 -2.84 7.82
N GLU A 61 -16.91 -2.04 8.38
CA GLU A 61 -15.51 -2.43 8.53
C GLU A 61 -15.31 -3.61 9.50
N ALA A 62 -16.19 -3.75 10.49
CA ALA A 62 -16.16 -4.86 11.45
C ALA A 62 -16.53 -6.18 10.77
N GLU A 63 -17.54 -6.15 9.88
CA GLU A 63 -17.89 -7.31 9.08
C GLU A 63 -16.82 -7.62 8.03
N ALA A 64 -16.30 -6.59 7.35
CA ALA A 64 -15.17 -6.74 6.42
C ALA A 64 -13.98 -7.46 7.07
N ALA A 65 -13.60 -7.05 8.28
CA ALA A 65 -12.51 -7.66 9.03
C ALA A 65 -12.76 -9.14 9.36
N LYS A 66 -14.00 -9.57 9.61
CA LYS A 66 -14.30 -11.00 9.84
C LYS A 66 -14.05 -11.82 8.59
N TRP A 67 -14.54 -11.35 7.44
CA TRP A 67 -14.36 -12.03 6.16
C TRP A 67 -12.89 -12.03 5.71
N TYR A 68 -12.20 -10.91 5.85
CA TYR A 68 -10.76 -10.85 5.60
C TYR A 68 -9.97 -11.76 6.52
N ARG A 69 -10.36 -11.92 7.79
CA ARG A 69 -9.71 -12.88 8.69
C ARG A 69 -9.85 -14.31 8.20
N GLN A 70 -11.02 -14.71 7.72
CA GLN A 70 -11.22 -16.05 7.16
C GLN A 70 -10.36 -16.26 5.91
N ALA A 71 -10.33 -15.31 4.98
CA ALA A 71 -9.49 -15.40 3.79
C ALA A 71 -7.99 -15.38 4.11
N ALA A 72 -7.58 -14.54 5.07
CA ALA A 72 -6.19 -14.43 5.51
C ALA A 72 -5.68 -15.72 6.17
N LEU A 73 -6.51 -16.43 6.94
CA LEU A 73 -6.19 -17.73 7.53
C LEU A 73 -5.92 -18.80 6.46
N GLN A 74 -6.52 -18.65 5.28
CA GLN A 74 -6.29 -19.50 4.11
C GLN A 74 -5.12 -19.02 3.23
N GLY A 75 -4.40 -17.98 3.68
CA GLY A 75 -3.21 -17.48 3.03
C GLY A 75 -3.44 -16.39 1.98
N GLN A 76 -4.67 -15.86 1.84
CA GLN A 76 -4.97 -14.78 0.90
C GLN A 76 -4.25 -13.49 1.32
N VAL A 77 -3.24 -13.12 0.54
CA VAL A 77 -2.30 -12.00 0.76
C VAL A 77 -2.98 -10.63 0.89
N GLU A 78 -3.89 -10.30 -0.02
CA GLU A 78 -4.57 -9.01 -0.02
C GLU A 78 -5.54 -8.89 1.16
N ALA A 79 -6.16 -10.01 1.57
CA ALA A 79 -6.96 -10.05 2.81
C ALA A 79 -6.08 -9.86 4.06
N GLN A 80 -4.87 -10.43 4.09
CA GLN A 80 -3.90 -10.17 5.17
C GLN A 80 -3.56 -8.68 5.26
N TYR A 81 -3.23 -8.04 4.12
CA TYR A 81 -2.94 -6.61 4.04
C TYR A 81 -4.12 -5.74 4.51
N ARG A 82 -5.33 -6.01 4.02
CA ARG A 82 -6.52 -5.22 4.40
C ARG A 82 -6.90 -5.41 5.85
N LEU A 83 -6.88 -6.65 6.34
CA LEU A 83 -7.11 -6.92 7.75
C LEU A 83 -6.09 -6.20 8.63
N ALA A 84 -4.81 -6.24 8.27
CA ALA A 84 -3.74 -5.53 8.97
C ALA A 84 -4.06 -4.04 9.10
N ARG A 85 -4.45 -3.40 7.99
CA ARG A 85 -4.85 -1.98 7.98
C ARG A 85 -6.03 -1.69 8.90
N LEU A 86 -7.07 -2.53 8.89
CA LEU A 86 -8.27 -2.36 9.74
C LEU A 86 -7.94 -2.49 11.23
N VAL A 87 -7.16 -3.51 11.62
CA VAL A 87 -6.84 -3.74 13.04
C VAL A 87 -5.79 -2.75 13.56
N THR A 88 -4.81 -2.36 12.76
CA THR A 88 -3.80 -1.36 13.17
C THR A 88 -4.43 0.00 13.45
N ARG A 89 -5.37 0.47 12.61
CA ARG A 89 -6.02 1.77 12.85
C ARG A 89 -7.13 1.73 13.90
N GLY A 90 -7.64 0.56 14.25
CA GLY A 90 -8.84 0.43 15.09
C GLY A 90 -10.07 0.98 14.37
N ALA A 91 -10.38 0.41 13.20
CA ALA A 91 -11.56 0.74 12.40
C ALA A 91 -12.87 0.72 13.21
N LYS A 92 -13.94 1.36 12.71
CA LYS A 92 -15.19 1.50 13.48
C LYS A 92 -15.73 0.11 13.87
N GLY A 93 -15.89 -0.13 15.18
CA GLY A 93 -16.32 -1.43 15.70
C GLY A 93 -15.20 -2.47 15.90
N LEU A 94 -13.94 -2.09 15.69
CA LEU A 94 -12.76 -2.91 15.95
C LEU A 94 -11.86 -2.24 16.99
N LYS A 95 -11.39 -3.01 17.97
CA LYS A 95 -10.33 -2.56 18.87
C LYS A 95 -9.01 -2.45 18.10
N LYS A 96 -8.30 -1.32 18.26
CA LYS A 96 -6.94 -1.16 17.75
C LYS A 96 -6.02 -2.25 18.29
N ASP A 97 -5.31 -2.93 17.39
CA ASP A 97 -4.33 -3.97 17.69
C ASP A 97 -3.19 -3.93 16.66
N ALA A 98 -2.23 -3.04 16.92
CA ALA A 98 -1.07 -2.85 16.06
C ALA A 98 -0.13 -4.07 16.05
N ALA A 99 -0.10 -4.89 17.11
CA ALA A 99 0.74 -6.09 17.16
C ALA A 99 0.21 -7.17 16.20
N THR A 100 -1.10 -7.38 16.15
CA THR A 100 -1.72 -8.26 15.17
C THR A 100 -1.55 -7.72 13.75
N GLY A 101 -1.73 -6.41 13.55
CA GLY A 101 -1.53 -5.78 12.25
C GLY A 101 -0.10 -5.92 11.72
N LEU A 102 0.91 -5.72 12.58
CA LEU A 102 2.31 -5.93 12.24
C LEU A 102 2.56 -7.36 11.74
N LYS A 103 2.05 -8.39 12.43
CA LYS A 103 2.20 -9.79 12.01
C LYS A 103 1.56 -10.05 10.65
N LEU A 104 0.35 -9.54 10.42
CA LEU A 104 -0.34 -9.70 9.15
C LEU A 104 0.40 -9.01 7.98
N TYR A 105 0.96 -7.82 8.21
CA TYR A 105 1.82 -7.17 7.22
C TYR A 105 3.10 -7.96 6.96
N GLN A 106 3.75 -8.51 8.00
CA GLN A 106 4.92 -9.38 7.86
C GLN A 106 4.60 -10.62 7.02
N ASP A 107 3.50 -11.31 7.31
CA ASP A 107 3.07 -12.50 6.57
C ASP A 107 2.81 -12.20 5.09
N ALA A 108 2.11 -11.10 4.79
CA ALA A 108 1.85 -10.67 3.42
C ALA A 108 3.14 -10.23 2.70
N ALA A 109 4.03 -9.50 3.38
CA ALA A 109 5.29 -9.06 2.82
C ALA A 109 6.24 -10.22 2.50
N GLN A 110 6.28 -11.27 3.33
CA GLN A 110 7.05 -12.50 3.05
C GLN A 110 6.59 -13.19 1.75
N LYS A 111 5.33 -12.99 1.36
CA LYS A 111 4.76 -13.50 0.10
C LYS A 111 4.92 -12.53 -1.08
N GLY A 112 5.75 -11.49 -0.93
CA GLY A 112 6.04 -10.53 -2.02
C GLY A 112 5.07 -9.36 -2.14
N HIS A 113 4.20 -9.12 -1.16
CA HIS A 113 3.23 -8.03 -1.24
C HIS A 113 3.85 -6.65 -1.02
N ALA A 114 4.06 -5.89 -2.10
CA ALA A 114 4.71 -4.58 -2.06
C ALA A 114 4.00 -3.55 -1.14
N PRO A 115 2.65 -3.41 -1.15
CA PRO A 115 1.98 -2.52 -0.21
C PRO A 115 2.20 -2.88 1.26
N SER A 116 2.28 -4.18 1.59
CA SER A 116 2.62 -4.61 2.96
C SER A 116 4.07 -4.30 3.31
N MET A 117 5.00 -4.45 2.37
CA MET A 117 6.39 -4.01 2.56
C MET A 117 6.48 -2.51 2.82
N ASN A 118 5.74 -1.68 2.07
CA ASN A 118 5.67 -0.24 2.32
C ASN A 118 5.08 0.07 3.70
N ALA A 119 4.00 -0.63 4.10
CA ALA A 119 3.41 -0.49 5.43
C ALA A 119 4.39 -0.88 6.55
N LEU A 120 5.19 -1.93 6.37
CA LEU A 120 6.26 -2.28 7.31
C LEU A 120 7.32 -1.19 7.40
N GLY A 121 7.69 -0.59 6.27
CA GLY A 121 8.56 0.58 6.25
C GLY A 121 8.03 1.71 7.15
N GLN A 122 6.75 2.05 7.00
CA GLN A 122 6.09 3.07 7.82
C GLN A 122 6.00 2.69 9.30
N ILE A 123 5.70 1.43 9.60
CA ILE A 123 5.64 0.92 10.97
C ILE A 123 7.00 1.04 11.65
N TYR A 124 8.09 0.63 11.00
CA TYR A 124 9.42 0.77 11.59
C TYR A 124 9.88 2.23 11.65
N GLN A 125 9.41 3.10 10.75
CA GLN A 125 9.70 4.52 10.82
C GLN A 125 9.00 5.21 12.00
N THR A 126 7.76 4.82 12.33
CA THR A 126 6.93 5.45 13.38
C THR A 126 6.95 4.72 14.72
N GLY A 127 7.33 3.43 14.74
CA GLY A 127 7.24 2.56 15.90
C GLY A 127 5.81 2.08 16.20
N GLU A 128 4.87 2.14 15.26
CA GLU A 128 3.50 1.69 15.53
C GLU A 128 3.43 0.17 15.80
N GLY A 129 3.12 -0.22 17.04
CA GLY A 129 3.07 -1.63 17.44
C GLY A 129 4.44 -2.31 17.57
N THR A 130 5.54 -1.53 17.50
CA THR A 130 6.93 -1.99 17.67
C THR A 130 7.80 -0.83 18.16
N THR A 131 9.12 -0.91 18.03
CA THR A 131 10.04 0.20 18.28
C THR A 131 10.47 0.83 16.97
N THR A 132 10.78 2.13 16.99
CA THR A 132 11.33 2.81 15.81
C THR A 132 12.66 2.18 15.39
N ASP A 133 12.81 1.96 14.09
CA ASP A 133 14.01 1.43 13.46
C ASP A 133 14.09 1.96 12.01
N PRO A 134 14.69 3.15 11.81
CA PRO A 134 14.80 3.75 10.47
C PRO A 134 15.61 2.91 9.47
N ALA A 135 16.57 2.11 9.93
CA ALA A 135 17.36 1.25 9.06
C ALA A 135 16.48 0.12 8.50
N LYS A 136 15.70 -0.52 9.36
CA LYS A 136 14.72 -1.52 8.95
C LYS A 136 13.59 -0.93 8.11
N ALA A 137 13.19 0.31 8.37
CA ALA A 137 12.27 1.03 7.51
C ALA A 137 12.82 1.15 6.08
N ALA A 138 14.07 1.59 5.94
CA ALA A 138 14.76 1.69 4.65
C ALA A 138 14.87 0.34 3.93
N GLU A 139 15.16 -0.74 4.64
CA GLU A 139 15.17 -2.09 4.05
C GLU A 139 13.83 -2.48 3.45
N TRP A 140 12.73 -2.24 4.17
CA TRP A 140 11.39 -2.57 3.69
C TRP A 140 10.92 -1.69 2.54
N TYR A 141 11.15 -0.37 2.62
CA TYR A 141 10.88 0.52 1.50
C TYR A 141 11.71 0.13 0.27
N ARG A 142 12.98 -0.25 0.42
CA ARG A 142 13.81 -0.71 -0.71
C ARG A 142 13.25 -1.96 -1.36
N LYS A 143 12.76 -2.94 -0.58
CA LYS A 143 12.09 -4.13 -1.13
C LYS A 143 10.84 -3.76 -1.93
N ALA A 144 10.00 -2.87 -1.41
CA ALA A 144 8.80 -2.40 -2.12
C ALA A 144 9.13 -1.54 -3.37
N ALA A 145 10.15 -0.69 -3.29
CA ALA A 145 10.64 0.14 -4.38
C ALA A 145 11.23 -0.71 -5.52
N ASN A 146 11.93 -1.81 -5.20
CA ASN A 146 12.39 -2.77 -6.20
C ASN A 146 11.25 -3.46 -6.95
N LEU A 147 10.06 -3.53 -6.35
CA LEU A 147 8.80 -3.95 -6.99
C LEU A 147 8.06 -2.78 -7.66
N LYS A 148 8.75 -1.65 -7.85
CA LYS A 148 8.26 -0.43 -8.51
C LYS A 148 7.06 0.23 -7.82
N LEU A 149 6.89 0.06 -6.51
CA LEU A 149 5.83 0.77 -5.79
C LEU A 149 6.23 2.24 -5.59
N ALA A 150 5.57 3.16 -6.30
CA ALA A 150 5.90 4.59 -6.30
C ALA A 150 5.92 5.23 -4.90
N GLU A 151 4.97 4.88 -4.03
CA GLU A 151 4.92 5.35 -2.64
C GLU A 151 6.19 4.95 -1.86
N ALA A 152 6.68 3.74 -2.07
CA ALA A 152 7.89 3.25 -1.41
C ALA A 152 9.15 3.89 -1.98
N GLU A 153 9.18 4.17 -3.29
CA GLU A 153 10.25 4.95 -3.91
C GLU A 153 10.33 6.35 -3.29
N ASN A 154 9.19 7.04 -3.17
CA ASN A 154 9.10 8.33 -2.49
C ASN A 154 9.55 8.24 -1.03
N ASN A 155 9.06 7.27 -0.27
CA ASN A 155 9.40 7.12 1.15
C ASN A 155 10.90 6.81 1.35
N LEU A 156 11.47 5.95 0.52
CA LEU A 156 12.91 5.69 0.54
C LEU A 156 13.73 6.92 0.14
N GLY A 157 13.25 7.68 -0.86
CA GLY A 157 13.89 8.93 -1.28
C GLY A 157 13.97 9.94 -0.14
N MET A 158 12.92 10.06 0.67
CA MET A 158 12.92 10.88 1.89
C MET A 158 13.96 10.41 2.92
N LEU A 159 14.12 9.10 3.13
CA LEU A 159 15.14 8.58 4.04
C LEU A 159 16.56 8.93 3.58
N TYR A 160 16.84 8.83 2.28
CA TYR A 160 18.12 9.24 1.70
C TYR A 160 18.35 10.75 1.75
N LEU A 161 17.30 11.55 1.53
CA LEU A 161 17.35 13.01 1.63
C LEU A 161 17.75 13.46 3.03
N GLU A 162 17.17 12.82 4.05
CA GLU A 162 17.34 13.15 5.47
C GLU A 162 18.54 12.42 6.12
N GLY A 163 19.04 11.34 5.52
CA GLY A 163 20.05 10.47 6.12
C GLY A 163 19.55 9.67 7.32
N LYS A 164 18.27 9.29 7.33
CA LYS A 164 17.66 8.53 8.44
C LYS A 164 17.67 7.03 8.13
N GLY A 165 18.42 6.26 8.92
CA GLY A 165 18.55 4.81 8.72
C GLY A 165 19.39 4.41 7.50
N VAL A 166 19.84 5.38 6.71
CA VAL A 166 20.76 5.25 5.58
C VAL A 166 21.73 6.42 5.60
N THR A 167 22.91 6.26 5.00
CA THR A 167 23.79 7.39 4.74
C THR A 167 23.09 8.36 3.81
N ARG A 168 23.09 9.66 4.15
CA ARG A 168 22.46 10.71 3.35
C ARG A 168 23.05 10.72 1.94
N ASP A 169 22.18 10.66 0.93
CA ASP A 169 22.56 10.66 -0.48
C ASP A 169 21.51 11.41 -1.31
N LEU A 170 21.86 12.63 -1.73
CA LEU A 170 20.95 13.48 -2.50
C LEU A 170 20.76 12.98 -3.94
N GLY A 171 21.75 12.29 -4.51
CA GLY A 171 21.66 11.73 -5.85
C GLY A 171 20.70 10.55 -5.89
N GLU A 172 20.79 9.65 -4.91
CA GLU A 172 19.85 8.52 -4.81
C GLU A 172 18.44 9.00 -4.46
N ALA A 173 18.30 9.98 -3.55
CA ALA A 173 17.00 10.61 -3.28
C ALA A 173 16.38 11.20 -4.56
N PHE A 174 17.17 11.92 -5.35
CA PHE A 174 16.72 12.48 -6.63
C PHE A 174 16.23 11.38 -7.59
N ARG A 175 17.02 10.31 -7.80
CA ARG A 175 16.62 9.19 -8.67
C ARG A 175 15.36 8.48 -8.17
N LEU A 176 15.18 8.35 -6.87
CA LEU A 176 13.98 7.75 -6.28
C LEU A 176 12.74 8.62 -6.50
N PHE A 177 12.84 9.93 -6.28
CA PHE A 177 11.75 10.86 -6.56
C PHE A 177 11.43 10.95 -8.05
N GLU A 178 12.42 10.89 -8.95
CA GLU A 178 12.19 10.80 -10.39
C GLU A 178 11.37 9.56 -10.77
N ARG A 179 11.69 8.39 -10.21
CA ARG A 179 10.93 7.17 -10.47
C ARG A 179 9.49 7.26 -9.93
N ALA A 180 9.32 7.74 -8.70
CA ALA A 180 7.99 7.94 -8.12
C ALA A 180 7.15 8.95 -8.95
N ALA A 181 7.77 10.07 -9.36
CA ALA A 181 7.15 11.09 -10.18
C ALA A 181 6.75 10.57 -11.57
N ALA A 182 7.59 9.74 -12.20
CA ALA A 182 7.29 9.12 -13.48
C ALA A 182 6.07 8.18 -13.42
N GLN A 183 5.77 7.63 -12.25
CA GLN A 183 4.57 6.84 -11.99
C GLN A 183 3.35 7.69 -11.60
N GLY A 184 3.50 9.02 -11.50
CA GLY A 184 2.45 9.96 -11.14
C GLY A 184 2.18 10.06 -9.64
N ASP A 185 3.11 9.61 -8.78
CA ASP A 185 2.98 9.79 -7.32
C ASP A 185 3.02 11.28 -6.97
N MET A 186 1.96 11.77 -6.33
CA MET A 186 1.79 13.20 -6.06
C MET A 186 2.84 13.75 -5.09
N TRP A 187 3.37 12.90 -4.19
CA TRP A 187 4.40 13.30 -3.23
C TRP A 187 5.79 13.27 -3.88
N GLY A 188 6.08 12.25 -4.69
CA GLY A 188 7.28 12.15 -5.51
C GLY A 188 7.41 13.32 -6.48
N LEU A 189 6.33 13.72 -7.15
CA LEU A 189 6.28 14.93 -7.98
C LEU A 189 6.64 16.18 -7.18
N ASN A 190 6.01 16.39 -6.02
CA ASN A 190 6.31 17.55 -5.18
C ASN A 190 7.76 17.53 -4.67
N ASN A 191 8.26 16.38 -4.24
CA ASN A 191 9.61 16.24 -3.73
C ASN A 191 10.65 16.46 -4.84
N LEU A 192 10.41 15.95 -6.05
CA LEU A 192 11.25 16.21 -7.21
C LEU A 192 11.27 17.71 -7.57
N GLY A 193 10.12 18.39 -7.48
CA GLY A 193 10.05 19.84 -7.61
C GLY A 193 10.97 20.55 -6.61
N GLY A 194 10.97 20.12 -5.35
CA GLY A 194 11.88 20.64 -4.32
C GLY A 194 13.36 20.35 -4.59
N MET A 195 13.68 19.18 -5.15
CA MET A 195 15.06 18.85 -5.52
C MET A 195 15.58 19.77 -6.63
N TYR A 196 14.75 20.05 -7.65
CA TYR A 196 15.08 21.02 -8.69
C TYR A 196 15.13 22.46 -8.17
N GLU A 197 14.28 22.83 -7.22
CA GLU A 197 14.33 24.17 -6.63
C GLU A 197 15.66 24.42 -5.89
N MET A 198 16.06 23.44 -5.07
CA MET A 198 17.23 23.57 -4.19
C MET A 198 18.54 23.17 -4.86
N GLY A 199 18.51 22.59 -6.06
CA GLY A 199 19.68 22.01 -6.72
C GLY A 199 20.24 20.81 -5.93
N TRP A 200 19.38 20.00 -5.33
CA TRP A 200 19.78 18.83 -4.56
C TRP A 200 19.79 17.59 -5.45
N GLY A 201 20.96 16.94 -5.57
CA GLY A 201 21.15 15.79 -6.47
C GLY A 201 21.08 16.14 -7.97
N THR A 202 20.90 17.42 -8.30
CA THR A 202 20.79 17.96 -9.66
C THR A 202 21.18 19.45 -9.67
N VAL A 203 21.17 20.08 -10.84
CA VAL A 203 21.33 21.54 -10.96
C VAL A 203 20.00 22.22 -10.66
N ALA A 204 20.04 23.33 -9.93
CA ALA A 204 18.84 24.10 -9.61
C ALA A 204 18.16 24.59 -10.91
N ASP A 205 16.85 24.37 -11.01
CA ASP A 205 16.03 24.70 -12.18
C ASP A 205 14.61 25.06 -11.72
N ARG A 206 14.36 26.36 -11.68
CA ARG A 206 13.10 26.93 -11.20
C ARG A 206 11.90 26.56 -12.07
N ASP A 207 12.09 26.48 -13.39
CA ASP A 207 11.00 26.18 -14.32
C ASP A 207 10.60 24.72 -14.22
N LYS A 208 11.58 23.81 -14.05
CA LYS A 208 11.30 22.40 -13.72
C LYS A 208 10.63 22.27 -12.36
N ALA A 209 11.10 22.99 -11.34
CA ALA A 209 10.47 22.98 -10.03
C ALA A 209 8.98 23.34 -10.11
N LEU A 210 8.65 24.48 -10.74
CA LEU A 210 7.26 24.90 -10.97
C LEU A 210 6.46 23.89 -11.80
N THR A 211 7.08 23.26 -12.80
CA THR A 211 6.44 22.23 -13.62
C THR A 211 6.02 21.03 -12.78
N TYR A 212 6.93 20.49 -11.95
CA TYR A 212 6.62 19.35 -11.09
C TYR A 212 5.65 19.69 -9.96
N TYR A 213 5.74 20.89 -9.37
CA TYR A 213 4.76 21.33 -8.38
C TYR A 213 3.35 21.45 -8.96
N ARG A 214 3.19 21.98 -10.18
CA ARG A 214 1.87 22.03 -10.86
C ARG A 214 1.31 20.64 -11.09
N GLN A 215 2.13 19.71 -11.60
CA GLN A 215 1.72 18.31 -11.77
C GLN A 215 1.31 17.65 -10.46
N ALA A 216 2.05 17.90 -9.37
CA ALA A 216 1.69 17.41 -8.04
C ALA A 216 0.34 17.97 -7.56
N LEU A 217 0.10 19.26 -7.78
CA LEU A 217 -1.17 19.92 -7.44
C LEU A 217 -2.35 19.34 -8.24
N ASP A 218 -2.18 19.13 -9.55
CA ASP A 218 -3.19 18.51 -10.42
C ASP A 218 -3.54 17.09 -9.96
N LYS A 219 -2.60 16.41 -9.29
CA LYS A 219 -2.79 15.09 -8.65
C LYS A 219 -3.33 15.16 -7.22
N GLY A 220 -3.63 16.36 -6.71
CA GLY A 220 -4.23 16.58 -5.39
C GLY A 220 -3.26 16.92 -4.27
N ASN A 221 -1.96 17.15 -4.55
CA ASN A 221 -1.01 17.56 -3.52
C ASN A 221 -1.17 19.05 -3.19
N ALA A 222 -1.99 19.35 -2.18
CA ALA A 222 -2.23 20.73 -1.73
C ALA A 222 -0.97 21.43 -1.18
N ALA A 223 0.07 20.70 -0.75
CA ALA A 223 1.33 21.30 -0.31
C ALA A 223 2.09 21.94 -1.48
N ALA A 224 1.89 21.44 -2.70
CA ALA A 224 2.54 21.98 -3.89
C ALA A 224 2.10 23.41 -4.21
N GLN A 225 0.84 23.79 -3.91
CA GLN A 225 0.36 25.17 -4.09
C GLN A 225 1.21 26.17 -3.31
N LYS A 226 1.56 25.85 -2.05
CA LYS A 226 2.40 26.72 -1.22
C LYS A 226 3.80 26.92 -1.83
N ASN A 227 4.36 25.88 -2.45
CA ASN A 227 5.64 25.96 -3.13
C ASN A 227 5.56 26.82 -4.40
N ILE A 228 4.49 26.69 -5.18
CA ILE A 228 4.22 27.52 -6.35
C ILE A 228 4.11 29.00 -5.96
N ASP A 229 3.28 29.31 -4.95
CA ASP A 229 3.04 30.68 -4.50
C ASP A 229 4.34 31.33 -3.98
N ARG A 230 5.09 30.58 -3.17
CA ARG A 230 6.39 31.01 -2.65
C ARG A 230 7.36 31.30 -3.79
N LEU A 231 7.49 30.40 -4.76
CA LEU A 231 8.35 30.64 -5.92
C LEU A 231 7.88 31.88 -6.70
N ALA A 232 6.60 31.99 -7.04
CA ALA A 232 6.05 33.13 -7.78
C ALA A 232 6.28 34.48 -7.07
N SER A 233 6.19 34.51 -5.74
CA SER A 233 6.46 35.71 -4.94
C SER A 233 7.94 36.07 -4.83
N ALA A 234 8.84 35.10 -4.99
CA ALA A 234 10.29 35.27 -4.92
C ALA A 234 10.91 35.76 -6.25
N THR A 235 10.16 36.51 -7.07
CA THR A 235 10.70 37.11 -8.29
C THR A 235 11.66 38.24 -7.90
N PRO A 236 12.86 38.36 -8.49
CA PRO A 236 13.88 39.36 -8.10
C PRO A 236 13.41 40.81 -8.16
#